data_AF-A0A1G9NI88-F1
#
_entry.id   AF-A0A1G9NI88-F1
#
_cell.length_a   1.000
_cell.length_b   1.000
_cell.length_c   1.000
_cell.angle_alpha   90.00
_cell.angle_beta   90.00
_cell.angle_gamma   90.00
#
_symmetry.space_group_name_H-M   'P 1'
#
loop_
_entity.id
_entity.type
_entity.pdbx_description
1 polymer ?
#
loop_
_entity_poly.entity_id
_entity_poly.type
_entity_poly.pdbx_seq_one_letter_code
_entity_poly.pdbx_strand_id
1 'polypeptide(L)'
;MNPRQQLERLLALRERRQRRAEAALAEQRRQCRAEAERIARLDAERATQCRNFDRQEREWFDTAQGAPLSAQALEQARQDIDGHYQRQAELDAQRRTADREHQRQLAECDRRASEWAQRVRARQALETLLERKRGGERRADEGRAELELEDIASPTPRGGR
;
A
#
# COMPACT_ATOMS: atom_id res chain seq x y z
N MET A 1 -39.08 -2.30 -7.51
CA MET A 1 -37.94 -1.47 -7.03
C MET A 1 -37.57 -0.50 -8.14
N ASN A 2 -37.57 0.82 -7.87
CA ASN A 2 -37.37 1.83 -8.92
C ASN A 2 -35.88 1.85 -9.36
N PRO A 3 -35.57 2.01 -10.67
CA PRO A 3 -34.22 2.22 -11.19
C PRO A 3 -33.33 3.21 -10.42
N ARG A 4 -33.91 4.25 -9.79
CA ARG A 4 -33.17 5.19 -8.92
C ARG A 4 -32.61 4.50 -7.66
N GLN A 5 -33.43 3.72 -6.97
CA GLN A 5 -33.03 2.97 -5.78
C GLN A 5 -31.97 1.89 -6.10
N GLN A 6 -32.01 1.32 -7.31
CA GLN A 6 -30.98 0.40 -7.81
C GLN A 6 -29.62 1.09 -7.96
N LEU A 7 -29.59 2.29 -8.54
CA LEU A 7 -28.35 3.04 -8.76
C LEU A 7 -27.76 3.57 -7.43
N GLU A 8 -28.59 4.05 -6.51
CA GLU A 8 -28.15 4.47 -5.17
C GLU A 8 -27.55 3.30 -4.39
N ARG A 9 -28.18 2.11 -4.43
CA ARG A 9 -27.63 0.88 -3.83
C ARG A 9 -26.29 0.48 -4.47
N LEU A 10 -26.17 0.61 -5.80
CA LEU A 10 -24.94 0.29 -6.50
C LEU A 10 -23.81 1.28 -6.13
N LEU A 11 -24.13 2.56 -5.94
CA LEU A 11 -23.17 3.58 -5.52
C LEU A 11 -22.65 3.28 -4.11
N ALA A 12 -23.55 3.03 -3.15
CA ALA A 12 -23.17 2.67 -1.79
C ALA A 12 -22.29 1.40 -1.75
N LEU A 13 -22.59 0.40 -2.59
CA LEU A 13 -21.77 -0.79 -2.72
C LEU A 13 -20.36 -0.47 -3.28
N ARG A 14 -20.26 0.39 -4.29
CA ARG A 14 -18.97 0.81 -4.87
C ARG A 14 -18.14 1.62 -3.88
N GLU A 15 -18.76 2.52 -3.12
CA GLU A 15 -18.10 3.26 -2.03
C GLU A 15 -17.53 2.31 -0.96
N ARG A 16 -18.34 1.35 -0.50
CA ARG A 16 -17.87 0.35 0.48
C ARG A 16 -16.69 -0.46 -0.05
N ARG A 17 -16.71 -0.86 -1.32
CA ARG A 17 -15.61 -1.58 -1.98
C ARG A 17 -14.36 -0.71 -2.12
N GLN A 18 -14.51 0.57 -2.46
CA GLN A 18 -13.39 1.51 -2.50
C GLN A 18 -12.74 1.67 -1.14
N ARG A 19 -13.52 1.92 -0.07
CA ARG A 19 -12.99 2.07 1.29
C ARG A 19 -12.24 0.82 1.77
N ARG A 20 -12.73 -0.37 1.40
CA ARG A 20 -12.03 -1.63 1.70
C ARG A 20 -10.70 -1.75 0.95
N ALA A 21 -10.68 -1.40 -0.34
CA ALA A 21 -9.46 -1.42 -1.14
C ALA A 21 -8.42 -0.40 -0.63
N GLU A 22 -8.88 0.77 -0.19
CA GLU A 22 -8.05 1.80 0.42
C GLU A 22 -7.44 1.32 1.75
N ALA A 23 -8.25 0.72 2.63
CA ALA A 23 -7.76 0.14 3.88
C ALA A 23 -6.73 -0.99 3.63
N ALA A 24 -6.98 -1.84 2.64
CA ALA A 24 -6.03 -2.89 2.24
C ALA A 24 -4.72 -2.31 1.70
N LEU A 25 -4.77 -1.26 0.89
CA LEU A 25 -3.57 -0.56 0.40
C LEU A 25 -2.80 0.12 1.54
N ALA A 26 -3.50 0.74 2.50
CA ALA A 26 -2.88 1.34 3.66
C ALA A 26 -2.14 0.32 4.53
N GLU A 27 -2.77 -0.84 4.79
CA GLU A 27 -2.14 -1.96 5.48
C GLU A 27 -0.90 -2.47 4.72
N GLN A 28 -1.04 -2.66 3.41
CA GLN A 28 0.07 -3.12 2.57
C GLN A 28 1.27 -2.16 2.60
N ARG A 29 1.00 -0.85 2.60
CA ARG A 29 2.06 0.18 2.75
C ARG A 29 2.73 0.13 4.12
N ARG A 30 1.99 -0.19 5.19
CA ARG A 30 2.59 -0.39 6.52
C ARG A 30 3.53 -1.59 6.52
N GLN A 31 3.12 -2.71 5.93
CA GLN A 31 3.95 -3.91 5.81
C GLN A 31 5.23 -3.65 5.01
N CYS A 32 5.15 -2.91 3.90
CA CYS A 32 6.33 -2.50 3.14
C CYS A 32 7.32 -1.69 3.98
N ARG A 33 6.83 -0.72 4.78
CA ARG A 33 7.67 0.09 5.67
C ARG A 33 8.31 -0.75 6.76
N ALA A 34 7.54 -1.65 7.38
CA ALA A 34 8.04 -2.54 8.42
C ALA A 34 9.20 -3.43 7.92
N GLU A 35 9.10 -3.98 6.71
CA GLU A 35 10.21 -4.75 6.12
C GLU A 35 11.41 -3.87 5.76
N ALA A 36 11.21 -2.65 5.29
CA ALA A 36 12.31 -1.70 5.04
C ALA A 36 13.04 -1.32 6.34
N GLU A 37 12.29 -1.07 7.41
CA GLU A 37 12.83 -0.81 8.76
C GLU A 37 13.60 -2.02 9.30
N ARG A 38 13.09 -3.24 9.06
CA ARG A 38 13.78 -4.48 9.43
C ARG A 38 15.12 -4.63 8.70
N ILE A 39 15.17 -4.35 7.39
CA ILE A 39 16.42 -4.38 6.61
C ILE A 39 17.41 -3.37 7.17
N ALA A 40 16.98 -2.13 7.41
CA ALA A 40 17.84 -1.09 7.97
C ALA A 40 18.39 -1.47 9.36
N ARG A 41 17.57 -2.14 10.19
CA ARG A 41 18.01 -2.63 11.49
C ARG A 41 19.06 -3.73 11.37
N LEU A 42 18.88 -4.69 10.47
CA LEU A 42 19.86 -5.75 10.20
C LEU A 42 21.18 -5.17 9.67
N ASP A 43 21.12 -4.16 8.80
CA ASP A 43 22.30 -3.46 8.30
C ASP A 43 23.05 -2.73 9.42
N ALA A 44 22.33 -2.08 10.34
CA ALA A 44 22.91 -1.44 11.51
C ALA A 44 23.52 -2.44 12.51
N GLU A 45 22.88 -3.59 12.72
CA GLU A 45 23.40 -4.69 13.55
C GLU A 45 24.69 -5.23 12.96
N ARG A 46 24.73 -5.50 11.65
CA ARG A 46 25.93 -5.96 10.94
C ARG A 46 27.07 -4.94 11.05
N ALA A 47 26.80 -3.67 10.81
CA ALA A 47 27.81 -2.61 10.92
C ALA A 47 28.37 -2.48 12.36
N THR A 48 27.53 -2.70 13.37
CA THR A 48 27.96 -2.71 14.77
C THR A 48 28.81 -3.92 15.10
N GLN A 49 28.43 -5.10 14.61
CA GLN A 49 29.22 -6.33 14.76
C GLN A 49 30.61 -6.19 14.12
N CYS A 50 30.69 -5.67 12.88
CA CYS A 50 31.97 -5.44 12.21
C CYS A 50 32.85 -4.48 13.02
N ARG A 51 32.32 -3.34 13.46
CA ARG A 51 33.10 -2.38 14.28
C ARG A 51 33.59 -2.98 15.60
N ASN A 52 32.77 -3.80 16.25
CA ASN A 52 33.16 -4.47 17.49
C ASN A 52 34.28 -5.48 17.24
N PHE A 53 34.21 -6.22 16.14
CA PHE A 53 35.22 -7.18 15.76
C PHE A 53 36.53 -6.53 15.32
N ASP A 54 36.48 -5.45 14.52
CA ASP A 54 37.67 -4.66 14.16
C ASP A 54 38.39 -4.12 15.41
N ARG A 55 37.63 -3.71 16.43
CA ARG A 55 38.19 -3.28 17.72
C ARG A 55 38.87 -4.45 18.45
N GLN A 56 38.21 -5.60 18.52
CA GLN A 56 38.74 -6.80 19.16
C GLN A 56 40.02 -7.30 18.46
N GLU A 57 40.04 -7.26 17.13
CA GLU A 57 41.22 -7.61 16.34
C GLU A 57 42.40 -6.69 16.67
N ARG A 58 42.17 -5.38 16.76
CA ARG A 58 43.20 -4.42 17.20
C ARG A 58 43.67 -4.70 18.62
N GLU A 59 42.77 -5.03 19.55
CA GLU A 59 43.14 -5.38 20.93
C GLU A 59 44.04 -6.62 20.98
N TRP A 60 43.81 -7.62 20.13
CA TRP A 60 44.72 -8.78 20.02
C TRP A 60 46.10 -8.38 19.51
N PHE A 61 46.17 -7.51 18.50
CA PHE A 61 47.45 -6.99 17.98
C PHE A 61 48.19 -6.13 19.02
N ASP A 62 47.47 -5.26 19.74
CA ASP A 62 48.05 -4.37 20.75
C ASP A 62 48.53 -5.15 21.98
N THR A 63 47.78 -6.17 22.41
CA THR A 63 48.14 -7.04 23.55
C THR A 63 49.37 -7.89 23.25
N ALA A 64 49.55 -8.28 21.99
CA ALA A 64 50.71 -9.03 21.55
C ALA A 64 52.03 -8.23 21.70
N GLN A 65 52.01 -6.89 21.62
CA GLN A 65 53.19 -6.00 21.73
C GLN A 65 54.43 -6.48 20.93
N GLY A 66 54.22 -7.13 19.79
CA GLY A 66 55.29 -7.70 18.95
C GLY A 66 55.80 -9.08 19.38
N ALA A 67 55.29 -9.65 20.48
CA ALA A 67 55.46 -11.04 20.87
C ALA A 67 54.29 -11.91 20.37
N PRO A 68 54.50 -13.22 20.10
CA PRO A 68 53.40 -14.10 19.75
C PRO A 68 52.41 -14.23 20.91
N LEU A 69 51.11 -14.30 20.58
CA LEU A 69 50.06 -14.62 21.54
C LEU A 69 50.35 -15.94 22.24
N SER A 70 49.93 -16.06 23.51
CA SER A 70 49.93 -17.36 24.19
C SER A 70 49.02 -18.35 23.45
N ALA A 71 49.31 -19.65 23.55
CA ALA A 71 48.50 -20.68 22.89
C ALA A 71 47.00 -20.58 23.27
N GLN A 72 46.71 -20.25 24.53
CA GLN A 72 45.35 -20.01 25.00
C GLN A 72 44.71 -18.77 24.36
N ALA A 73 45.43 -17.65 24.29
CA ALA A 73 44.92 -16.43 23.66
C ALA A 73 44.71 -16.60 22.15
N LEU A 74 45.56 -17.37 21.49
CA LEU A 74 45.43 -17.69 20.07
C LEU A 74 44.22 -18.58 19.78
N GLU A 75 43.96 -19.57 20.63
CA GLU A 75 42.77 -20.41 20.52
C GLU A 75 41.48 -19.62 20.78
N GLN A 76 41.48 -18.72 21.78
CA GLN A 76 40.36 -17.81 22.01
C GLN A 76 40.09 -16.91 20.81
N ALA A 77 41.14 -16.31 20.23
CA ALA A 77 41.01 -15.48 19.04
C ALA A 77 40.43 -16.25 17.86
N ARG A 78 40.86 -17.50 17.64
CA ARG A 78 40.28 -18.37 16.60
C ARG A 78 38.78 -18.61 16.80
N GLN A 79 38.37 -18.93 18.02
CA GLN A 79 36.95 -19.15 18.34
C GLN A 79 36.12 -17.88 18.14
N ASP A 80 36.66 -16.72 18.52
CA ASP A 80 36.00 -15.43 18.34
C ASP A 80 35.88 -15.05 16.85
N ILE A 81 36.91 -15.34 16.03
CA ILE A 81 36.89 -15.18 14.58
C ILE A 81 35.81 -16.06 13.94
N ASP A 82 35.78 -17.34 14.29
CA ASP A 82 34.78 -18.28 13.77
C ASP A 82 33.36 -17.86 14.17
N GLY A 83 33.17 -17.45 15.43
CA GLY A 83 31.90 -16.92 15.93
C GLY A 83 31.47 -15.64 15.20
N HIS A 84 32.40 -14.74 14.89
CA HIS A 84 32.12 -13.55 14.09
C HIS A 84 31.59 -13.91 12.70
N TYR A 85 32.28 -14.80 11.97
CA TYR A 85 31.87 -15.18 10.62
C TYR A 85 30.54 -15.95 10.60
N GLN A 86 30.30 -16.82 11.59
CA GLN A 86 29.01 -17.49 11.75
C GLN A 86 27.89 -16.47 11.94
N ARG A 87 28.06 -15.52 12.86
CA ARG A 87 27.06 -14.49 13.12
C ARG A 87 26.86 -13.55 11.92
N GLN A 88 27.92 -13.24 11.18
CA GLN A 88 27.80 -12.46 9.94
C GLN A 88 26.99 -13.21 8.88
N ALA A 89 27.24 -14.51 8.70
CA ALA A 89 26.48 -15.34 7.77
C ALA A 89 24.99 -15.44 8.15
N GLU A 90 24.67 -15.50 9.44
CA GLU A 90 23.30 -15.44 9.94
C GLU A 90 22.61 -14.12 9.58
N LEU A 91 23.26 -12.98 9.87
CA LEU A 91 22.72 -11.66 9.55
C LEU A 91 22.50 -11.50 8.04
N ASP A 92 23.45 -11.96 7.21
CA ASP A 92 23.33 -11.90 5.76
C ASP A 92 22.20 -12.82 5.24
N ALA A 93 21.96 -13.97 5.87
CA ALA A 93 20.82 -14.83 5.54
C ALA A 93 19.47 -14.19 5.93
N GLN A 94 19.41 -13.57 7.11
CA GLN A 94 18.22 -12.84 7.56
C GLN A 94 17.93 -11.64 6.68
N ARG A 95 18.96 -10.86 6.31
CA ARG A 95 18.86 -9.71 5.41
C ARG A 95 18.34 -10.12 4.04
N ARG A 96 18.89 -11.17 3.44
CA ARG A 96 18.40 -11.72 2.16
C ARG A 96 16.95 -12.18 2.23
N THR A 97 16.52 -12.71 3.38
CA THR A 97 15.12 -13.11 3.59
C THR A 97 14.20 -11.89 3.68
N ALA A 98 14.61 -10.87 4.44
CA ALA A 98 13.89 -9.61 4.55
C ALA A 98 13.81 -8.88 3.20
N ASP A 99 14.87 -8.86 2.40
CA ASP A 99 14.87 -8.29 1.05
C ASP A 99 13.84 -8.98 0.14
N ARG A 100 13.79 -10.31 0.14
CA ARG A 100 12.80 -11.06 -0.66
C ARG A 100 11.38 -10.75 -0.24
N GLU A 101 11.14 -10.69 1.07
CA GLU A 101 9.81 -10.35 1.58
C GLU A 101 9.47 -8.89 1.24
N HIS A 102 10.40 -7.94 1.40
CA HIS A 102 10.19 -6.55 1.01
C HIS A 102 9.80 -6.41 -0.47
N GLN A 103 10.50 -7.10 -1.38
CA GLN A 103 10.16 -7.11 -2.81
C GLN A 103 8.77 -7.70 -3.07
N ARG A 104 8.40 -8.77 -2.37
CA ARG A 104 7.04 -9.34 -2.43
C ARG A 104 5.99 -8.34 -1.94
N GLN A 105 6.27 -7.63 -0.85
CA GLN A 105 5.37 -6.63 -0.28
C GLN A 105 5.21 -5.42 -1.22
N LEU A 106 6.28 -4.99 -1.91
CA LEU A 106 6.22 -3.93 -2.93
C LEU A 106 5.32 -4.35 -4.11
N ALA A 107 5.51 -5.55 -4.65
CA ALA A 107 4.68 -6.06 -5.75
C ALA A 107 3.19 -6.16 -5.35
N GLU A 108 2.90 -6.61 -4.13
CA GLU A 108 1.55 -6.64 -3.59
C GLU A 108 0.99 -5.21 -3.39
N CYS A 109 1.82 -4.24 -2.97
CA CYS A 109 1.42 -2.83 -2.88
C CYS A 109 0.98 -2.27 -4.23
N ASP A 110 1.72 -2.54 -5.30
CA ASP A 110 1.38 -2.10 -6.66
C ASP A 110 0.07 -2.73 -7.15
N ARG A 111 -0.12 -4.02 -6.85
CA ARG A 111 -1.38 -4.74 -7.13
C ARG A 111 -2.55 -4.10 -6.40
N ARG A 112 -2.40 -3.79 -5.11
CA ARG A 112 -3.45 -3.13 -4.30
C ARG A 112 -3.73 -1.70 -4.75
N ALA A 113 -2.70 -0.96 -5.14
CA ALA A 113 -2.84 0.38 -5.69
C ALA A 113 -3.64 0.37 -7.00
N SER A 114 -3.34 -0.60 -7.88
CA SER A 114 -4.07 -0.82 -9.12
C SER A 114 -5.54 -1.20 -8.87
N GLU A 115 -5.81 -2.09 -7.91
CA GLU A 115 -7.17 -2.44 -7.52
C GLU A 115 -7.92 -1.21 -7.01
N TRP A 116 -7.34 -0.47 -6.06
CA TRP A 116 -7.95 0.74 -5.51
C TRP A 116 -8.26 1.78 -6.62
N ALA A 117 -7.31 2.03 -7.52
CA ALA A 117 -7.51 2.93 -8.65
C ALA A 117 -8.67 2.48 -9.57
N GLN A 118 -8.78 1.17 -9.84
CA GLN A 118 -9.90 0.62 -10.59
C GLN A 118 -11.24 0.84 -9.86
N ARG A 119 -11.29 0.67 -8.54
CA ARG A 119 -12.50 0.91 -7.74
C ARG A 119 -12.90 2.39 -7.75
N VAL A 120 -11.93 3.30 -7.63
CA VAL A 120 -12.15 4.75 -7.70
C VAL A 120 -12.76 5.12 -9.06
N ARG A 121 -12.13 4.69 -10.17
CA ARG A 121 -12.64 4.94 -11.52
C ARG A 121 -14.05 4.38 -11.73
N ALA A 122 -14.30 3.17 -11.22
CA ALA A 122 -15.64 2.58 -11.29
C ALA A 122 -16.66 3.41 -10.49
N ARG A 123 -16.33 3.91 -9.30
CA ARG A 123 -17.24 4.79 -8.53
C ARG A 123 -17.53 6.08 -9.30
N GLN A 124 -16.50 6.76 -9.78
CA GLN A 124 -16.62 8.00 -10.55
C GLN A 124 -17.48 7.82 -11.81
N ALA A 125 -17.27 6.74 -12.56
CA ALA A 125 -18.08 6.44 -13.73
C ALA A 125 -19.58 6.29 -13.39
N LEU A 126 -19.91 5.70 -12.23
CA LEU A 126 -21.29 5.58 -11.78
C LEU A 126 -21.88 6.93 -11.33
N GLU A 127 -21.08 7.77 -10.65
CA GLU A 127 -21.47 9.13 -10.28
C GLU A 127 -21.82 9.95 -11.52
N THR A 128 -20.96 9.91 -12.56
CA THR A 128 -21.23 10.58 -13.83
C THR A 128 -22.52 10.08 -14.51
N LEU A 129 -22.77 8.76 -14.48
CA LEU A 129 -24.02 8.21 -15.04
C LEU A 129 -25.26 8.67 -14.25
N LEU A 130 -25.16 8.72 -12.92
CA LEU A 130 -26.22 9.23 -12.05
C LEU A 130 -26.52 10.70 -12.32
N GLU A 131 -25.49 11.51 -12.50
CA GLU A 131 -25.62 12.93 -12.82
C GLU A 131 -26.29 13.16 -14.17
N ARG A 132 -25.85 12.43 -15.21
CA ARG A 132 -26.47 12.47 -16.54
C ARG A 132 -27.95 12.07 -16.49
N LYS A 133 -28.29 11.03 -15.73
CA LYS A 133 -29.67 10.59 -15.58
C LYS A 133 -30.53 11.67 -14.90
N ARG A 134 -30.04 12.26 -13.80
CA ARG A 134 -30.71 13.37 -13.11
C ARG A 134 -30.90 14.59 -14.02
N GLY A 135 -29.95 14.87 -14.91
CA GLY A 135 -30.08 15.95 -15.90
C GLY A 135 -31.07 15.62 -17.04
N GLY A 136 -31.24 14.35 -17.39
CA GLY A 136 -32.28 13.91 -18.32
C GLY A 136 -33.68 13.96 -17.71
N GLU A 137 -33.82 13.50 -16.46
CA GLU A 137 -35.08 13.57 -15.70
C GLU A 137 -35.55 15.03 -15.56
N ARG A 138 -34.66 15.95 -15.16
CA ARG A 138 -34.97 17.39 -15.06
C ARG A 138 -35.46 18.00 -16.37
N ARG A 139 -34.79 17.72 -17.49
CA ARG A 139 -35.22 18.20 -18.82
C ARG A 139 -36.58 17.64 -19.24
N ALA A 140 -36.88 16.40 -18.86
CA ALA A 140 -38.19 15.82 -19.12
C ALA A 140 -39.29 16.41 -18.24
N ASP A 141 -38.97 16.77 -16.99
CA ASP A 141 -39.87 17.51 -16.10
C ASP A 141 -40.15 18.92 -16.65
N GLU A 142 -39.11 19.65 -17.07
CA GLU A 142 -39.22 20.98 -17.69
C GLU A 142 -40.08 20.94 -18.96
N GLY A 143 -39.80 20.01 -19.88
CA GLY A 143 -40.60 19.87 -21.10
C GLY A 143 -42.06 19.49 -20.84
N ARG A 144 -42.34 18.69 -19.79
CA ARG A 144 -43.73 18.43 -19.37
C ARG A 144 -44.42 19.68 -18.85
N ALA A 145 -43.73 20.47 -18.02
CA ALA A 145 -44.27 21.72 -17.51
C ALA A 145 -44.51 22.74 -18.63
N GLU A 146 -43.62 22.83 -19.62
CA GLU A 146 -43.82 23.67 -20.81
C GLU A 146 -45.06 23.24 -21.62
N LEU A 147 -45.22 21.94 -21.87
CA LEU A 147 -46.40 21.40 -22.56
C LEU A 147 -47.70 21.66 -21.78
N GLU A 148 -47.70 21.48 -20.45
CA GLU A 148 -48.84 21.79 -19.59
C GLU A 148 -49.20 23.28 -19.64
N LEU A 149 -48.21 24.17 -19.69
CA LEU A 149 -48.43 25.61 -19.84
C LEU A 149 -49.02 25.96 -21.21
N GLU A 150 -48.56 25.34 -22.30
CA GLU A 150 -49.13 25.52 -23.65
C GLU A 150 -50.58 25.02 -23.77
N ASP A 151 -50.88 23.88 -23.14
CA ASP A 151 -52.24 23.32 -23.08
C ASP A 151 -53.20 24.20 -22.25
N ILE A 152 -52.72 24.81 -21.16
CA ILE A 152 -53.50 25.75 -20.33
C ILE A 152 -53.63 27.12 -21.01
N ALA A 153 -52.58 27.58 -21.72
CA ALA A 153 -52.56 28.86 -22.44
C ALA A 153 -53.32 28.82 -23.78
N SER A 154 -53.73 27.64 -24.25
CA SER A 154 -54.57 27.46 -25.42
C SER A 154 -56.02 27.15 -25.06
N PRO A 155 -56.87 28.15 -24.70
CA PRO A 155 -58.31 27.94 -24.68
C PRO A 155 -58.80 27.96 -26.13
N THR A 156 -58.55 26.90 -26.91
CA THR A 156 -59.35 26.69 -28.11
C THR A 156 -60.66 26.05 -27.66
N PRO A 157 -61.81 26.75 -27.74
CA PRO A 157 -63.05 26.02 -27.78
C PRO A 157 -62.97 25.18 -29.05
N ARG A 158 -63.08 23.86 -28.91
CA ARG A 158 -63.48 23.00 -30.03
C ARG A 158 -64.92 23.39 -30.38
N GLY A 159 -65.09 24.55 -31.03
CA GLY A 159 -66.29 24.87 -31.79
C GLY A 159 -66.35 23.93 -33.01
N GLY A 160 -67.50 23.48 -33.46
CA GLY A 160 -68.85 23.67 -32.97
C GLY A 160 -69.76 22.64 -33.65
N ARG A 161 -70.97 22.52 -33.13
CA ARG A 161 -72.16 22.17 -33.89
C ARG A 161 -73.25 23.15 -33.53
#